data_AF-A0A6A3S4Z1-F1
#
_entry.id   AF-A0A6A3S4Z1-F1
#
_cell.length_a   1.000
_cell.length_b   1.000
_cell.length_c   1.000
_cell.angle_alpha   90.00
_cell.angle_beta   90.00
_cell.angle_gamma   90.00
#
_symmetry.space_group_name_H-M   'P 1'
#
loop_
_entity.id
_entity.type
_entity.pdbx_description
1 polymer ?
#
loop_
_entity_poly.entity_id
_entity_poly.type
_entity_poly.pdbx_seq_one_letter_code
_entity_poly.pdbx_strand_id
1 'polypeptide(L)'
;MGSEDEVEFAALKKHVMQVFKNAGLKALLDELRQIQRGPSGRELVHRLACSCDECRITLLHEAAGLFGVPLIDYLRPGVPEVKLYSREEFSRRFAEGEALALTVCRFLVDEAGADVNFREDVEMPEETALERTIIQGCEPIAKFLLERGADNQSRVDALWYAADFADHSMLKLLLENGSDVNDLDGNTALTNAARKRDFLTVERLMAAGVDINRRDASGKTAAEVALSEGWDDGVEILTAENQQRLMQEADALLD
;
A
#
# COMPACT_ATOMS: atom_id res chain seq x y z
N MET A 1 4.30 17.42 33.73
CA MET A 1 5.58 17.97 33.24
C MET A 1 6.37 16.79 32.73
N GLY A 2 6.58 16.66 31.42
CA GLY A 2 7.44 15.60 30.88
C GLY A 2 8.87 15.81 31.37
N SER A 3 9.62 14.72 31.58
CA SER A 3 11.06 14.79 31.86
C SER A 3 11.78 15.55 30.74
N GLU A 4 12.91 16.19 31.06
CA GLU A 4 13.74 16.94 30.10
C GLU A 4 14.04 16.08 28.84
N ASP A 5 14.29 14.79 29.04
CA ASP A 5 14.48 13.78 27.98
C ASP A 5 13.30 13.66 26.99
N GLU A 6 12.05 13.81 27.45
CA GLU A 6 10.87 13.73 26.58
C GLU A 6 10.69 15.01 25.75
N VAL A 7 11.07 16.16 26.30
CA VAL A 7 11.06 17.42 25.55
C VAL A 7 12.12 17.41 24.45
N GLU A 8 13.32 16.91 24.77
CA GLU A 8 14.40 16.73 23.79
C GLU A 8 14.01 15.72 22.70
N PHE A 9 13.41 14.59 23.07
CA PHE A 9 12.96 13.60 22.11
C PHE A 9 11.84 14.14 21.19
N ALA A 10 10.88 14.89 21.72
CA ALA A 10 9.85 15.54 20.91
C ALA A 10 10.44 16.53 19.90
N ALA A 11 11.46 17.30 20.30
CA ALA A 11 12.18 18.20 19.39
C ALA A 11 12.93 17.43 18.30
N LEU A 12 13.60 16.33 18.66
CA LEU A 12 14.29 15.45 17.70
C LEU A 12 13.32 14.86 16.68
N LYS A 13 12.20 14.32 17.14
CA LYS A 13 11.14 13.77 16.29
C LYS A 13 10.61 14.80 15.30
N LYS A 14 10.33 16.03 15.77
CA LYS A 14 9.90 17.15 14.92
C LYS A 14 10.95 17.50 13.87
N HIS A 15 12.23 17.54 14.25
CA HIS A 15 13.35 17.79 13.34
C HIS A 15 13.43 16.72 12.24
N VAL A 16 13.44 15.44 12.61
CA VAL A 16 13.51 14.32 11.65
C VAL A 16 12.35 14.35 10.65
N MET A 17 11.13 14.60 11.12
CA MET A 17 9.97 14.77 10.24
C MET A 17 10.11 15.98 9.32
N GLN A 18 10.70 17.08 9.80
CA GLN A 18 10.93 18.27 8.98
C GLN A 18 12.01 18.04 7.91
N VAL A 19 13.07 17.29 8.23
CA VAL A 19 14.10 16.86 7.27
C VAL A 19 13.45 16.05 6.14
N PHE A 20 12.62 15.08 6.49
CA PHE A 20 11.84 14.31 5.52
C PHE A 20 10.94 15.21 4.66
N LYS A 21 10.11 16.06 5.26
CA LYS A 21 9.16 16.94 4.55
C LYS A 21 9.84 17.94 3.62
N ASN A 22 11.07 18.36 3.94
CA ASN A 22 11.80 19.37 3.14
C ASN A 22 12.72 18.77 2.07
N ALA A 23 13.31 17.61 2.34
CA ALA A 23 14.42 17.07 1.53
C ALA A 23 14.25 15.60 1.12
N GLY A 24 13.13 14.97 1.51
CA GLY A 24 12.73 13.63 1.07
C GLY A 24 13.48 12.48 1.75
N LEU A 25 13.26 11.28 1.22
CA LEU A 25 13.70 10.01 1.82
C LEU A 25 15.21 9.87 1.97
N LYS A 26 15.99 10.42 1.04
CA LYS A 26 17.46 10.34 1.10
C LYS A 26 17.99 11.10 2.30
N ALA A 27 17.52 12.34 2.49
CA ALA A 27 17.92 13.17 3.61
C ALA A 27 17.46 12.57 4.95
N LEU A 28 16.25 12.01 4.99
CA LEU A 28 15.77 11.26 6.15
C LEU A 28 16.71 10.10 6.50
N LEU A 29 17.10 9.27 5.52
CA LEU A 29 17.98 8.14 5.75
C LEU A 29 19.37 8.57 6.24
N ASP A 30 19.94 9.61 5.64
CA ASP A 30 21.23 10.16 6.02
C ASP A 30 21.19 10.72 7.46
N GLU A 31 20.12 11.43 7.81
CA GLU A 31 19.89 11.97 9.17
C GLU A 31 19.75 10.85 10.20
N LEU A 32 18.92 9.82 9.93
CA LEU A 32 18.75 8.69 10.83
C LEU A 32 20.08 7.93 11.04
N ARG A 33 20.88 7.74 9.99
CA ARG A 33 22.21 7.14 10.09
C ARG A 33 23.19 8.01 10.88
N GLN A 34 23.09 9.34 10.78
CA GLN A 34 23.88 10.25 11.59
C GLN A 34 23.51 10.14 13.07
N ILE A 35 22.21 10.15 13.40
CA ILE A 35 21.70 9.96 14.76
C ILE A 35 22.16 8.60 15.31
N GLN A 36 22.06 7.53 14.53
CA GLN A 36 22.44 6.17 14.93
C GLN A 36 23.91 6.04 15.36
N ARG A 37 24.80 6.89 14.81
CA ARG A 37 26.24 6.94 15.16
C ARG A 37 26.52 7.71 16.45
N GLY A 38 25.55 8.47 16.95
CA GLY A 38 25.67 9.24 18.19
C GLY A 38 25.53 8.39 19.46
N PRO A 39 25.78 8.99 20.64
CA PRO A 39 25.53 8.34 21.93
C PRO A 39 24.04 7.97 22.05
N SER A 40 23.75 6.74 22.47
CA SER A 40 22.39 6.17 22.50
C SER A 40 21.67 6.19 21.14
N GLY A 41 22.40 6.35 20.04
CA GLY A 41 21.83 6.55 18.70
C GLY A 41 20.91 5.43 18.22
N ARG A 42 21.25 4.17 18.52
CA ARG A 42 20.37 3.01 18.19
C ARG A 42 19.03 3.08 18.91
N GLU A 43 19.04 3.43 20.20
CA GLU A 43 17.83 3.58 21.01
C GLU A 43 16.99 4.75 20.50
N LEU A 44 17.62 5.89 20.18
CA LEU A 44 16.92 7.05 19.62
C LEU A 44 16.29 6.73 18.27
N VAL A 45 17.02 6.05 17.37
CA VAL A 45 16.49 5.64 16.06
C VAL A 45 15.36 4.63 16.21
N HIS A 46 15.46 3.68 17.15
CA HIS A 46 14.36 2.76 17.46
C HIS A 46 13.12 3.51 17.94
N ARG A 47 13.28 4.39 18.93
CA ARG A 47 12.18 5.24 19.43
C ARG A 47 11.56 6.09 18.34
N LEU A 48 12.37 6.67 17.43
CA LEU A 48 11.87 7.45 16.29
C LEU A 48 11.05 6.59 15.34
N ALA A 49 11.56 5.40 14.98
CA ALA A 49 10.91 4.46 14.08
C ALA A 49 9.58 3.92 14.61
N CYS A 50 9.46 3.78 15.94
CA CYS A 50 8.23 3.35 16.63
C CYS A 50 7.29 4.52 16.99
N SER A 51 7.63 5.76 16.61
CA SER A 51 6.81 6.93 16.89
C SER A 51 6.03 7.43 15.67
N CYS A 52 4.89 8.07 15.91
CA CYS A 52 3.99 8.63 14.90
C CYS A 52 3.86 10.15 15.06
N ASP A 53 3.63 10.93 14.00
CA ASP A 53 3.41 12.37 14.15
C ASP A 53 2.02 12.72 14.73
N GLU A 54 1.65 14.01 14.77
CA GLU A 54 0.34 14.45 15.27
C GLU A 54 -0.84 13.89 14.44
N CYS A 55 -0.58 13.48 13.20
CA CYS A 55 -1.54 12.81 12.33
C CYS A 55 -1.48 11.28 12.48
N ARG A 56 -0.74 10.76 13.47
CA ARG A 56 -0.55 9.33 13.75
C ARG A 56 0.17 8.58 12.64
N ILE A 57 0.94 9.28 11.82
CA ILE A 57 1.71 8.71 10.71
C ILE A 57 3.15 8.45 11.17
N THR A 58 3.61 7.20 11.08
CA THR A 58 5.01 6.85 11.37
C THR A 58 5.92 7.10 10.16
N LEU A 59 7.24 7.11 10.39
CA LEU A 59 8.21 7.17 9.30
C LEU A 59 8.06 6.02 8.29
N LEU A 60 7.57 4.85 8.74
CA LEU A 60 7.33 3.72 7.86
C LEU A 60 6.14 3.99 6.93
N HIS A 61 5.05 4.58 7.43
CA HIS A 61 3.91 5.00 6.59
C HIS A 61 4.31 6.02 5.53
N GLU A 62 5.20 6.97 5.88
CA GLU A 62 5.71 7.96 4.93
C GLU A 62 6.61 7.33 3.86
N ALA A 63 7.53 6.45 4.25
CA ALA A 63 8.40 5.74 3.33
C ALA A 63 7.62 4.83 2.38
N ALA A 64 6.57 4.19 2.87
CA ALA A 64 5.73 3.28 2.10
C ALA A 64 4.71 4.00 1.19
N GLY A 65 4.34 5.25 1.50
CA GLY A 65 3.29 6.01 0.82
C GLY A 65 3.73 6.94 -0.31
N LEU A 66 5.02 7.04 -0.65
CA LEU A 66 5.54 8.08 -1.54
C LEU A 66 5.42 7.81 -3.06
N PHE A 67 4.86 6.68 -3.50
CA PHE A 67 5.06 6.19 -4.88
C PHE A 67 3.87 6.22 -5.83
N GLY A 68 2.71 6.74 -5.42
CA GLY A 68 1.54 6.81 -6.31
C GLY A 68 0.92 8.19 -6.42
N VAL A 69 1.74 9.19 -6.77
CA VAL A 69 1.37 10.14 -7.84
C VAL A 69 2.68 10.70 -8.42
N PRO A 70 3.04 10.41 -9.68
CA PRO A 70 4.17 11.08 -10.32
C PRO A 70 3.92 12.56 -10.64
N LEU A 71 2.86 13.21 -10.13
CA LEU A 71 2.35 14.46 -10.70
C LEU A 71 1.90 15.57 -9.73
N ILE A 72 1.76 15.37 -8.42
CA ILE A 72 1.24 16.45 -7.54
C ILE A 72 2.34 17.35 -6.94
N ASP A 73 3.56 16.86 -6.76
CA ASP A 73 4.70 17.77 -6.53
C ASP A 73 5.03 18.63 -7.78
N TYR A 74 4.49 18.26 -8.95
CA TYR A 74 4.56 19.05 -10.19
C TYR A 74 3.49 20.16 -10.28
N LEU A 75 2.59 20.27 -9.30
CA LEU A 75 1.50 21.27 -9.29
C LEU A 75 1.52 22.19 -8.05
N ARG A 76 2.66 22.32 -7.35
CA ARG A 76 2.83 23.43 -6.40
C ARG A 76 2.92 24.76 -7.17
N PRO A 77 2.11 25.78 -6.85
CA PRO A 77 2.30 27.11 -7.39
C PRO A 77 3.70 27.63 -7.03
N GLY A 78 4.55 27.89 -8.03
CA GLY A 78 5.89 28.48 -7.84
C GLY A 78 7.09 27.63 -8.29
N VAL A 79 6.89 26.43 -8.84
CA VAL A 79 7.99 25.67 -9.47
C VAL A 79 8.21 26.16 -10.91
N PRO A 80 9.45 26.53 -11.32
CA PRO A 80 9.73 27.00 -12.68
C PRO A 80 9.50 25.90 -13.72
N GLU A 81 9.17 26.32 -14.96
CA GLU A 81 8.81 25.52 -16.15
C GLU A 81 9.11 24.01 -16.10
N VAL A 82 8.05 23.21 -16.26
CA VAL A 82 8.12 21.75 -16.36
C VAL A 82 8.98 21.35 -17.55
N LYS A 83 10.21 20.90 -17.27
CA LYS A 83 11.02 20.19 -18.25
C LYS A 83 10.35 18.83 -18.48
N LEU A 84 9.65 18.68 -19.60
CA LEU A 84 9.09 17.39 -20.02
C LEU A 84 10.25 16.40 -20.16
N TYR A 85 10.30 15.41 -19.28
CA TYR A 85 11.30 14.35 -19.34
C TYR A 85 11.00 13.40 -20.50
N SER A 86 12.03 12.74 -21.03
CA SER A 86 11.79 11.59 -21.89
C SER A 86 11.13 10.47 -21.08
N ARG A 87 10.37 9.60 -21.76
CA ARG A 87 9.76 8.40 -21.13
C ARG A 87 10.80 7.54 -20.40
N GLU A 88 12.01 7.44 -20.94
CA GLU A 88 13.13 6.70 -20.35
C GLU A 88 13.64 7.36 -19.06
N GLU A 89 13.81 8.68 -19.04
CA GLU A 89 14.27 9.41 -17.86
C GLU A 89 13.23 9.38 -16.74
N PHE A 90 11.95 9.49 -17.08
CA PHE A 90 10.85 9.31 -16.14
C PHE A 90 10.87 7.90 -15.52
N SER A 91 10.94 6.86 -16.35
CA SER A 91 10.94 5.46 -15.89
C SER A 91 12.14 5.16 -14.97
N ARG A 92 13.33 5.67 -15.34
CA ARG A 92 14.54 5.51 -14.53
C ARG A 92 14.41 6.20 -13.17
N ARG A 93 13.94 7.46 -13.15
CA ARG A 93 13.78 8.21 -11.89
C ARG A 93 12.71 7.62 -10.98
N PHE A 94 11.64 7.09 -11.58
CA PHE A 94 10.61 6.34 -10.86
C PHE A 94 11.23 5.12 -10.15
N ALA A 95 12.00 4.30 -10.87
CA ALA A 95 12.69 3.15 -10.30
C ALA A 95 13.76 3.52 -9.25
N GLU A 96 14.50 4.61 -9.46
CA GLU A 96 15.46 5.13 -8.45
C GLU A 96 14.75 5.55 -7.16
N GLY A 97 13.58 6.18 -7.27
CA GLY A 97 12.74 6.56 -6.13
C GLY A 97 12.23 5.34 -5.35
N GLU A 98 11.68 4.36 -6.07
CA GLU A 98 11.18 3.11 -5.50
C GLU A 98 12.27 2.34 -4.74
N ALA A 99 13.46 2.21 -5.35
CA ALA A 99 14.61 1.56 -4.73
C ALA A 99 15.07 2.29 -3.46
N LEU A 100 15.05 3.63 -3.47
CA LEU A 100 15.38 4.43 -2.29
C LEU A 100 14.36 4.21 -1.17
N ALA A 101 13.07 4.19 -1.46
CA ALA A 101 12.06 3.93 -0.44
C ALA A 101 12.12 2.53 0.12
N LEU A 102 12.30 1.52 -0.72
CA LEU A 102 12.55 0.18 -0.24
C LEU A 102 13.77 0.13 0.68
N THR A 103 14.82 0.90 0.38
CA THR A 103 15.99 1.03 1.25
C THR A 103 15.65 1.67 2.60
N VAL A 104 14.82 2.72 2.61
CA VAL A 104 14.36 3.37 3.85
C VAL A 104 13.45 2.43 4.65
N CYS A 105 12.48 1.76 4.03
CA CYS A 105 11.63 0.77 4.68
C CYS A 105 12.45 -0.35 5.30
N ARG A 106 13.47 -0.85 4.58
CA ARG A 106 14.44 -1.83 5.11
C ARG A 106 15.15 -1.31 6.34
N PHE A 107 15.72 -0.11 6.28
CA PHE A 107 16.39 0.48 7.44
C PHE A 107 15.43 0.62 8.64
N LEU A 108 14.23 1.15 8.42
CA LEU A 108 13.25 1.35 9.48
C LEU A 108 12.82 0.04 10.12
N VAL A 109 12.56 -1.02 9.34
CA VAL A 109 12.08 -2.30 9.88
C VAL A 109 13.22 -3.17 10.40
N ASP A 110 14.30 -3.38 9.62
CA ASP A 110 15.41 -4.27 9.98
C ASP A 110 16.35 -3.70 11.03
N GLU A 111 16.71 -2.41 10.90
CA GLU A 111 17.75 -1.82 11.72
C GLU A 111 17.18 -1.00 12.87
N ALA A 112 16.08 -0.29 12.63
CA ALA A 112 15.43 0.54 13.63
C ALA A 112 14.29 -0.19 14.37
N GLY A 113 13.81 -1.33 13.88
CA GLY A 113 12.75 -2.10 14.55
C GLY A 113 11.39 -1.40 14.57
N ALA A 114 11.04 -0.68 13.50
CA ALA A 114 9.70 -0.14 13.30
C ALA A 114 8.64 -1.25 13.36
N ASP A 115 7.53 -0.97 14.02
CA ASP A 115 6.36 -1.85 14.00
C ASP A 115 5.68 -1.78 12.63
N VAL A 116 5.74 -2.91 11.90
CA VAL A 116 5.15 -3.06 10.56
C VAL A 116 3.63 -2.99 10.57
N ASN A 117 3.02 -3.26 11.73
CA ASN A 117 1.58 -3.29 11.93
C ASN A 117 1.09 -2.13 12.80
N PHE A 118 1.91 -1.08 12.97
CA PHE A 118 1.55 0.07 13.80
C PHE A 118 0.21 0.66 13.37
N ARG A 119 -0.72 0.75 14.33
CA ARG A 119 -2.00 1.46 14.25
C ARG A 119 -2.31 2.04 15.62
N GLU A 120 -2.79 3.26 15.69
CA GLU A 120 -3.13 3.99 16.91
C GLU A 120 -4.66 4.12 17.05
N ASP A 121 -5.34 2.98 17.22
CA ASP A 121 -6.76 2.87 17.64
C ASP A 121 -7.88 3.29 16.64
N VAL A 122 -9.07 2.75 16.88
CA VAL A 122 -10.09 2.26 15.93
C VAL A 122 -11.03 3.24 15.19
N GLU A 123 -11.01 4.56 15.44
CA GLU A 123 -12.11 5.45 15.02
C GLU A 123 -12.08 5.92 13.55
N MET A 124 -10.96 5.80 12.84
CA MET A 124 -10.84 6.00 11.39
C MET A 124 -10.14 4.77 10.79
N PRO A 125 -10.24 4.50 9.47
CA PRO A 125 -9.33 3.52 8.86
C PRO A 125 -7.92 4.12 8.90
N GLU A 126 -7.21 3.90 10.00
CA GLU A 126 -5.79 4.22 10.08
C GLU A 126 -5.04 3.23 9.18
N GLU A 127 -4.60 3.73 8.03
CA GLU A 127 -3.92 2.95 7.01
C GLU A 127 -2.62 2.37 7.58
N THR A 128 -2.38 1.06 7.46
CA THR A 128 -1.06 0.48 7.73
C THR A 128 -0.06 0.90 6.65
N ALA A 129 1.23 0.74 6.92
CA ALA A 129 2.26 0.93 5.90
C ALA A 129 2.02 0.03 4.67
N LEU A 130 1.50 -1.19 4.86
CA LEU A 130 1.13 -2.09 3.77
C LEU A 130 -0.04 -1.54 2.96
N GLU A 131 -1.12 -1.09 3.62
CA GLU A 131 -2.30 -0.50 2.95
C GLU A 131 -1.89 0.69 2.06
N ARG A 132 -0.97 1.54 2.52
CA ARG A 132 -0.40 2.62 1.70
C ARG A 132 0.35 2.11 0.46
N THR A 133 1.16 1.07 0.58
CA THR A 133 1.89 0.53 -0.59
C THR A 133 0.96 -0.04 -1.64
N ILE A 134 -0.16 -0.62 -1.22
CA ILE A 134 -1.17 -1.19 -2.12
C ILE A 134 -1.87 -0.08 -2.89
N ILE A 135 -2.30 0.99 -2.20
CA ILE A 135 -2.91 2.17 -2.82
C ILE A 135 -1.95 2.81 -3.84
N GLN A 136 -0.65 2.82 -3.53
CA GLN A 136 0.38 3.38 -4.41
C GLN A 136 0.91 2.41 -5.48
N GLY A 137 0.48 1.14 -5.51
CA GLY A 137 0.94 0.14 -6.46
C GLY A 137 2.43 -0.22 -6.34
N CYS A 138 3.00 -0.17 -5.13
CA CYS A 138 4.43 -0.41 -4.91
C CYS A 138 4.70 -1.86 -4.48
N GLU A 139 4.68 -2.79 -5.43
CA GLU A 139 4.88 -4.24 -5.21
C GLU A 139 6.14 -4.57 -4.39
N PRO A 140 7.34 -3.98 -4.66
CA PRO A 140 8.54 -4.39 -3.93
C PRO A 140 8.51 -4.04 -2.44
N ILE A 141 7.85 -2.94 -2.07
CA ILE A 141 7.68 -2.56 -0.66
C ILE A 141 6.57 -3.40 -0.02
N ALA A 142 5.45 -3.62 -0.72
CA ALA A 142 4.39 -4.50 -0.22
C ALA A 142 4.92 -5.91 0.08
N LYS A 143 5.70 -6.48 -0.86
CA LYS A 143 6.35 -7.78 -0.69
C LYS A 143 7.27 -7.80 0.51
N PHE A 144 8.10 -6.77 0.65
CA PHE A 144 8.99 -6.63 1.79
C PHE A 144 8.23 -6.58 3.12
N LEU A 145 7.15 -5.82 3.21
CA LEU A 145 6.35 -5.70 4.43
C LEU A 145 5.67 -7.04 4.78
N LEU A 146 5.09 -7.73 3.78
CA LEU A 146 4.48 -9.05 3.95
C LEU A 146 5.49 -10.11 4.44
N GLU A 147 6.71 -10.13 3.87
CA GLU A 147 7.81 -10.99 4.33
C GLU A 147 8.22 -10.74 5.79
N ARG A 148 7.82 -9.59 6.36
CA ARG A 148 8.08 -9.20 7.76
C ARG A 148 6.87 -9.31 8.67
N GLY A 149 5.82 -9.98 8.20
CA GLY A 149 4.62 -10.23 8.98
C GLY A 149 3.70 -9.02 9.06
N ALA A 150 3.73 -8.13 8.06
CA ALA A 150 2.66 -7.16 7.90
C ALA A 150 1.33 -7.90 7.75
N ASP A 151 0.34 -7.48 8.54
CA ASP A 151 -1.01 -8.00 8.50
C ASP A 151 -1.66 -7.62 7.18
N ASN A 152 -2.14 -8.63 6.48
CA ASN A 152 -2.79 -8.50 5.18
C ASN A 152 -4.31 -8.63 5.27
N GLN A 153 -4.85 -8.72 6.49
CA GLN A 153 -6.25 -8.52 6.83
C GLN A 153 -6.53 -7.01 6.77
N SER A 154 -6.57 -6.51 5.54
CA SER A 154 -6.65 -5.09 5.25
C SER A 154 -8.02 -4.53 5.63
N ARG A 155 -8.02 -3.34 6.23
CA ARG A 155 -9.22 -2.52 6.44
C ARG A 155 -9.73 -1.89 5.14
N VAL A 156 -8.82 -1.76 4.19
CA VAL A 156 -9.04 -1.24 2.85
C VAL A 156 -9.34 -2.43 1.92
N ASP A 157 -10.19 -2.29 0.90
CA ASP A 157 -10.42 -3.33 -0.11
C ASP A 157 -9.15 -3.54 -0.97
N ALA A 158 -8.07 -4.04 -0.40
CA ALA A 158 -6.75 -4.15 -1.00
C ALA A 158 -6.79 -4.90 -2.34
N LEU A 159 -7.56 -5.98 -2.38
CA LEU A 159 -7.79 -6.77 -3.59
C LEU A 159 -8.62 -6.01 -4.64
N TRP A 160 -9.59 -5.19 -4.21
CA TRP A 160 -10.33 -4.33 -5.14
C TRP A 160 -9.41 -3.26 -5.73
N TYR A 161 -8.60 -2.57 -4.92
CA TYR A 161 -7.66 -1.56 -5.40
C TYR A 161 -6.62 -2.14 -6.36
N ALA A 162 -6.02 -3.28 -6.03
CA ALA A 162 -5.07 -3.95 -6.92
C ALA A 162 -5.73 -4.32 -8.27
N ALA A 163 -6.98 -4.78 -8.24
CA ALA A 163 -7.71 -5.11 -9.46
C ALA A 163 -8.16 -3.88 -10.26
N ASP A 164 -8.63 -2.81 -9.61
CA ASP A 164 -9.06 -1.54 -10.22
C ASP A 164 -7.88 -0.86 -10.93
N PHE A 165 -6.71 -0.81 -10.28
CA PHE A 165 -5.49 -0.21 -10.83
C PHE A 165 -4.70 -1.09 -11.80
N ALA A 166 -5.20 -2.28 -12.16
CA ALA A 166 -4.51 -3.22 -13.05
C ALA A 166 -3.19 -3.79 -12.51
N ASP A 167 -2.98 -3.73 -11.20
CA ASP A 167 -1.76 -4.20 -10.57
C ASP A 167 -1.85 -5.72 -10.33
N HIS A 168 -1.71 -6.48 -11.42
CA HIS A 168 -1.77 -7.94 -11.42
C HIS A 168 -0.75 -8.56 -10.46
N SER A 169 0.45 -7.98 -10.37
CA SER A 169 1.50 -8.48 -9.49
C SER A 169 1.13 -8.25 -8.02
N MET A 170 0.62 -7.07 -7.66
CA MET A 170 0.11 -6.81 -6.32
C MET A 170 -1.05 -7.73 -5.98
N LEU A 171 -1.98 -7.94 -6.91
CA LEU A 171 -3.13 -8.82 -6.70
C LEU A 171 -2.69 -10.26 -6.38
N LYS A 172 -1.74 -10.80 -7.17
CA LYS A 172 -1.15 -12.12 -6.94
C LYS A 172 -0.41 -12.18 -5.60
N LEU A 173 0.41 -11.18 -5.30
CA LEU A 173 1.16 -11.07 -4.06
C LEU A 173 0.24 -11.11 -2.83
N LEU A 174 -0.87 -10.38 -2.85
CA LEU A 174 -1.85 -10.34 -1.75
C LEU A 174 -2.52 -11.70 -1.56
N LEU A 175 -2.95 -12.35 -2.66
CA LEU A 175 -3.60 -13.66 -2.61
C LEU A 175 -2.65 -14.77 -2.13
N GLU A 176 -1.39 -14.78 -2.60
CA GLU A 176 -0.37 -15.74 -2.16
C GLU A 176 -0.04 -15.61 -0.67
N ASN A 177 -0.18 -14.41 -0.10
CA ASN A 177 0.02 -14.19 1.33
C ASN A 177 -1.25 -14.42 2.16
N GLY A 178 -2.38 -14.79 1.54
CA GLY A 178 -3.61 -15.13 2.23
C GLY A 178 -4.47 -13.94 2.66
N SER A 179 -4.40 -12.81 1.93
CA SER A 179 -5.30 -11.68 2.15
C SER A 179 -6.75 -12.14 2.09
N ASP A 180 -7.57 -11.68 3.05
CA ASP A 180 -9.01 -11.97 2.97
C ASP A 180 -9.59 -11.27 1.73
N VAL A 181 -10.47 -12.00 1.06
CA VAL A 181 -11.25 -11.51 -0.07
C VAL A 181 -12.33 -10.53 0.35
N ASN A 182 -12.60 -10.45 1.66
CA ASN A 182 -13.60 -9.57 2.26
C ASN A 182 -12.98 -8.27 2.77
N ASP A 183 -13.74 -7.19 2.64
CA ASP A 183 -13.55 -5.93 3.35
C ASP A 183 -14.09 -6.03 4.80
N LEU A 184 -13.94 -4.95 5.58
CA LEU A 184 -14.42 -4.90 6.97
C LEU A 184 -15.94 -4.95 7.11
N ASP A 185 -16.66 -4.54 6.07
CA ASP A 185 -18.10 -4.61 6.02
C ASP A 185 -18.57 -6.01 5.60
N GLY A 186 -17.62 -6.94 5.35
CA GLY A 186 -17.83 -8.31 4.92
C GLY A 186 -18.20 -8.45 3.45
N ASN A 187 -18.05 -7.41 2.63
CA ASN A 187 -18.20 -7.54 1.18
C ASN A 187 -16.94 -8.07 0.53
N THR A 188 -17.11 -8.88 -0.51
CA THR A 188 -15.96 -9.33 -1.30
C THR A 188 -15.56 -8.27 -2.33
N ALA A 189 -14.27 -8.20 -2.66
CA ALA A 189 -13.79 -7.37 -3.77
C ALA A 189 -14.57 -7.66 -5.08
N LEU A 190 -14.93 -8.93 -5.30
CA LEU A 190 -15.69 -9.37 -6.49
C LEU A 190 -17.15 -8.88 -6.45
N THR A 191 -17.81 -8.87 -5.29
CA THR A 191 -19.16 -8.30 -5.13
C THR A 191 -19.16 -6.78 -5.28
N ASN A 192 -18.11 -6.09 -4.81
CA ASN A 192 -17.97 -4.64 -5.01
C ASN A 192 -17.74 -4.30 -6.49
N ALA A 193 -16.93 -5.06 -7.21
CA ALA A 193 -16.76 -4.94 -8.65
C ALA A 193 -18.07 -5.19 -9.41
N ALA A 194 -18.84 -6.22 -9.01
CA ALA A 194 -20.14 -6.52 -9.60
C ALA A 194 -21.18 -5.41 -9.36
N ARG A 195 -21.24 -4.81 -8.16
CA ARG A 195 -22.12 -3.64 -7.88
C ARG A 195 -21.78 -2.46 -8.79
N LYS A 196 -20.50 -2.22 -9.02
CA LYS A 196 -20.01 -1.12 -9.87
C LYS A 196 -20.13 -1.44 -11.37
N ARG A 197 -20.50 -2.68 -11.73
CA ARG A 197 -20.51 -3.19 -13.11
C ARG A 197 -19.14 -3.06 -13.79
N ASP A 198 -18.09 -3.22 -12.99
CA ASP A 198 -16.72 -3.09 -13.43
C ASP A 198 -16.23 -4.42 -14.00
N PHE A 199 -16.47 -4.57 -15.31
CA PHE A 199 -16.12 -5.75 -16.09
C PHE A 199 -14.64 -6.12 -15.94
N LEU A 200 -13.76 -5.11 -16.01
CA LEU A 200 -12.33 -5.32 -16.04
C LEU A 200 -11.81 -5.82 -14.68
N THR A 201 -12.27 -5.20 -13.60
CA THR A 201 -11.95 -5.64 -12.24
C THR A 201 -12.51 -7.04 -11.95
N VAL A 202 -13.72 -7.36 -12.46
CA VAL A 202 -14.30 -8.71 -12.36
C VAL A 202 -13.43 -9.76 -13.05
N GLU A 203 -13.02 -9.54 -14.30
CA GLU A 203 -12.15 -10.49 -15.02
C GLU A 203 -10.81 -10.68 -14.30
N ARG A 204 -10.20 -9.59 -13.82
CA ARG A 204 -8.92 -9.64 -13.11
C ARG A 204 -8.99 -10.44 -11.82
N LEU A 205 -10.03 -10.21 -11.02
CA LEU A 205 -10.24 -10.97 -9.78
C LEU A 205 -10.50 -12.45 -10.06
N MET A 206 -11.29 -12.77 -11.09
CA MET A 206 -11.50 -14.16 -11.50
C MET A 206 -10.22 -14.83 -11.99
N ALA A 207 -9.44 -14.15 -12.84
CA ALA A 207 -8.15 -14.62 -13.34
C ALA A 207 -7.14 -14.88 -12.21
N ALA A 208 -7.23 -14.11 -11.12
CA ALA A 208 -6.41 -14.29 -9.94
C ALA A 208 -6.87 -15.45 -9.03
N GLY A 209 -8.01 -16.09 -9.34
CA GLY A 209 -8.48 -17.29 -8.65
C GLY A 209 -9.24 -17.04 -7.35
N VAL A 210 -9.83 -15.85 -7.16
CA VAL A 210 -10.70 -15.60 -6.00
C VAL A 210 -11.93 -16.52 -6.02
N ASP A 211 -12.45 -16.91 -4.85
CA ASP A 211 -13.67 -17.73 -4.77
C ASP A 211 -14.90 -16.95 -5.26
N ILE A 212 -15.38 -17.23 -6.47
CA ILE A 212 -16.54 -16.57 -7.09
C ILE A 212 -17.86 -16.86 -6.35
N ASN A 213 -17.91 -17.91 -5.52
CA ASN A 213 -19.08 -18.29 -4.74
C ASN A 213 -19.04 -17.73 -3.32
N ARG A 214 -18.00 -16.98 -2.96
CA ARG A 214 -17.94 -16.30 -1.67
C ARG A 214 -19.11 -15.33 -1.56
N ARG A 215 -19.82 -15.39 -0.44
CA ARG A 215 -20.95 -14.53 -0.13
C ARG A 215 -20.48 -13.31 0.65
N ASP A 216 -20.95 -12.13 0.26
CA ASP A 216 -20.75 -10.89 1.01
C ASP A 216 -21.57 -10.86 2.32
N ALA A 217 -21.48 -9.76 3.06
CA ALA A 217 -22.23 -9.54 4.29
C ALA A 217 -23.76 -9.49 4.10
N SER A 218 -24.25 -9.23 2.90
CA SER A 218 -25.67 -9.37 2.57
C SER A 218 -26.07 -10.83 2.25
N GLY A 219 -25.10 -11.75 2.32
CA GLY A 219 -25.26 -13.15 2.00
C GLY A 219 -25.35 -13.40 0.50
N LYS A 220 -24.89 -12.49 -0.37
CA LYS A 220 -24.96 -12.63 -1.83
C LYS A 220 -23.60 -12.92 -2.46
N THR A 221 -23.59 -13.77 -3.48
CA THR A 221 -22.42 -13.94 -4.38
C THR A 221 -22.32 -12.79 -5.37
N ALA A 222 -21.18 -12.64 -6.04
CA ALA A 222 -21.01 -11.62 -7.07
C ALA A 222 -22.04 -11.76 -8.22
N ALA A 223 -22.38 -12.99 -8.63
CA ALA A 223 -23.39 -13.23 -9.65
C ALA A 223 -24.81 -12.84 -9.19
N GLU A 224 -25.16 -13.15 -7.93
CA GLU A 224 -26.44 -12.73 -7.33
C GLU A 224 -26.53 -11.19 -7.18
N VAL A 225 -25.41 -10.53 -6.88
CA VAL A 225 -25.30 -9.06 -6.88
C VAL A 225 -25.51 -8.52 -8.29
N ALA A 226 -24.77 -9.01 -9.30
CA ALA A 226 -24.90 -8.58 -10.69
C ALA A 226 -26.35 -8.71 -11.18
N LEU A 227 -27.01 -9.83 -10.87
CA LEU A 227 -28.42 -10.04 -11.18
C LEU A 227 -29.33 -9.01 -10.49
N SER A 228 -29.11 -8.76 -9.19
CA SER A 228 -29.94 -7.79 -8.45
C SER A 228 -29.74 -6.34 -8.89
N GLU A 229 -28.57 -6.02 -9.42
CA GLU A 229 -28.25 -4.71 -10.00
C GLU A 229 -28.67 -4.61 -11.48
N GLY A 230 -29.17 -5.68 -12.10
CA GLY A 230 -29.56 -5.70 -13.53
C GLY A 230 -28.36 -5.60 -14.47
N TRP A 231 -27.24 -6.21 -14.12
CA TRP A 231 -26.04 -6.33 -14.95
C TRP A 231 -25.98 -7.72 -15.59
N ASP A 232 -26.74 -7.89 -16.68
CA ASP A 232 -26.90 -9.18 -17.37
C ASP A 232 -25.55 -9.74 -17.86
N ASP A 233 -24.70 -8.89 -18.47
CA ASP A 233 -23.35 -9.29 -18.92
C ASP A 233 -22.50 -9.83 -17.76
N GLY A 234 -22.65 -9.24 -16.56
CA GLY A 234 -21.92 -9.69 -15.37
C GLY A 234 -22.33 -11.08 -14.92
N VAL A 235 -23.62 -11.43 -15.04
CA VAL A 235 -24.12 -12.77 -14.72
C VAL A 235 -23.57 -13.81 -15.69
N GLU A 236 -23.46 -13.48 -16.98
CA GLU A 236 -22.86 -14.37 -17.99
C GLU A 236 -21.37 -14.63 -17.72
N ILE A 237 -20.67 -13.62 -17.21
CA ILE A 237 -19.22 -13.68 -16.99
C ILE A 237 -18.85 -14.34 -15.67
N LEU A 238 -19.62 -14.13 -14.61
CA LEU A 238 -19.38 -14.68 -13.27
C LEU A 238 -19.76 -16.16 -13.17
N THR A 239 -19.09 -16.99 -13.97
CA THR A 239 -19.28 -18.44 -14.03
C THR A 239 -17.96 -19.18 -13.82
N ALA A 240 -18.03 -20.40 -13.30
CA ALA A 240 -16.84 -21.22 -13.07
C ALA A 240 -16.08 -21.54 -14.37
N GLU A 241 -16.79 -21.68 -15.49
CA GLU A 241 -16.20 -21.91 -16.82
C GLU A 241 -15.37 -20.70 -17.27
N ASN A 242 -15.92 -19.48 -17.14
CA ASN A 242 -15.20 -18.26 -17.47
C ASN A 242 -14.02 -18.02 -16.54
N GLN A 243 -14.16 -18.28 -15.24
CA GLN A 243 -13.04 -18.20 -14.31
C GLN A 243 -11.91 -19.15 -14.72
N GLN A 244 -12.22 -20.41 -15.01
CA GLN A 244 -11.21 -21.39 -15.42
C GLN A 244 -10.49 -20.96 -16.71
N ARG A 245 -11.23 -20.41 -17.69
CA ARG A 245 -10.66 -19.86 -18.92
C ARG A 245 -9.70 -18.70 -18.62
N LEU A 246 -10.12 -17.74 -17.80
CA LEU A 246 -9.32 -16.57 -17.45
C LEU A 246 -8.05 -16.92 -16.67
N MET A 247 -8.10 -17.90 -15.76
CA MET A 247 -6.92 -18.38 -15.05
C MET A 247 -5.89 -19.01 -16.01
N GLN A 248 -6.35 -19.80 -16.99
CA GLN A 248 -5.46 -20.39 -18.01
C GLN A 248 -4.82 -19.32 -18.91
N GLU A 249 -5.60 -18.30 -19.29
CA GLU A 249 -5.09 -17.16 -20.08
C GLU A 249 -4.06 -16.34 -19.29
N ALA A 250 -4.28 -16.14 -17.98
CA ALA A 250 -3.35 -15.41 -17.11
C ALA A 250 -2.02 -16.17 -16.89
N ASP A 251 -2.08 -17.48 -16.67
CA ASP A 251 -0.88 -18.32 -16.55
C ASP A 251 -0.03 -18.28 -17.84
N ALA A 252 -0.68 -18.32 -19.01
CA ALA A 252 -0.01 -18.26 -20.31
C ALA A 252 0.65 -16.91 -20.64
N LEU A 253 0.32 -15.83 -19.90
CA LEU A 253 0.96 -14.52 -20.04
C LEU A 253 2.19 -14.35 -19.14
N LEU A 254 2.38 -15.24 -18.17
CA LEU A 254 3.48 -15.21 -17.20
C LEU A 254 4.63 -16.17 -17.55
N ASP A 255 4.41 -17.10 -18.50
CA ASP A 255 5.41 -18.00 -19.10
C ASP A 255 6.06 -17.43 -20.38
#